data_AF-A0A354GIN0-F1
#
_entry.id   AF-A0A354GIN0-F1
#
_cell.length_a   1.000
_cell.length_b   1.000
_cell.length_c   1.000
_cell.angle_alpha   90.00
_cell.angle_beta   90.00
_cell.angle_gamma   90.00
#
_symmetry.space_group_name_H-M   'P 1'
#
loop_
_entity.id
_entity.type
_entity.pdbx_description
1 polymer ?
#
loop_
_entity_poly.entity_id
_entity_poly.type
_entity_poly.pdbx_seq_one_letter_code
_entity_poly.pdbx_strand_id
1 'polypeptide(L)'
;MEKYIPEKALPLVKFLIKEHEITLKIVNQRQTKHGDFRTLSNGKMQITVNNNLNPHQFLLTLIHEIAHHVTHVKFGKVQAHGKEWKTIFQHLMLPFLRPDIYPISILPHLANYLKNPKASADTDVNLSLALRYGIASKGKTFVFRLSEGSLFNFKNVTYQKGSKRRTRYECVNLNNNKVYLFNQNTEVVPKKD
;
A
#
# COMPACT_ATOMS: atom_id res chain seq x y z
N MET A 1 11.24 11.49 -10.72
CA MET A 1 10.35 11.68 -9.56
C MET A 1 9.05 12.37 -9.96
N GLU A 2 9.09 13.41 -10.79
CA GLU A 2 7.92 14.26 -11.13
C GLU A 2 6.74 13.48 -11.74
N LYS A 3 7.00 12.41 -12.51
CA LYS A 3 5.96 11.50 -13.04
C LYS A 3 5.40 10.48 -12.04
N TYR A 4 5.95 10.37 -10.84
CA TYR A 4 5.64 9.31 -9.88
C TYR A 4 4.88 9.78 -8.64
N ILE A 5 4.67 11.08 -8.46
CA ILE A 5 3.91 11.64 -7.35
C ILE A 5 3.00 12.77 -7.85
N PRO A 6 1.94 13.13 -7.12
CA PRO A 6 1.15 14.31 -7.44
C PRO A 6 2.03 15.57 -7.51
N GLU A 7 1.80 16.41 -8.51
CA GLU A 7 2.61 17.61 -8.76
C GLU A 7 2.70 18.52 -7.53
N LYS A 8 1.57 18.74 -6.84
CA LYS A 8 1.49 19.57 -5.63
C LYS A 8 2.25 18.99 -4.42
N ALA A 9 2.62 17.71 -4.44
CA ALA A 9 3.46 17.09 -3.41
C ALA A 9 4.96 17.27 -3.68
N LEU A 10 5.35 17.61 -4.91
CA LEU A 10 6.75 17.61 -5.34
C LEU A 10 7.66 18.53 -4.51
N PRO A 11 7.28 19.77 -4.16
CA PRO A 11 8.14 20.64 -3.35
C PRO A 11 8.41 20.07 -1.96
N LEU A 12 7.37 19.51 -1.31
CA LEU A 12 7.47 18.91 0.02
C LEU A 12 8.35 17.66 0.00
N VAL A 13 8.21 16.80 -1.02
CA VAL A 13 9.06 15.62 -1.17
C VAL A 13 10.51 16.01 -1.45
N LYS A 14 10.76 17.01 -2.32
CA LYS A 14 12.12 17.52 -2.59
C LYS A 14 12.77 18.05 -1.31
N PHE A 15 12.01 18.77 -0.48
CA PHE A 15 12.46 19.24 0.82
C PHE A 15 12.87 18.07 1.73
N LEU A 16 12.00 17.07 1.93
CA LEU A 16 12.30 15.91 2.78
C LEU A 16 13.50 15.10 2.29
N ILE A 17 13.63 14.91 0.98
CA ILE A 17 14.78 14.20 0.39
C ILE A 17 16.09 14.94 0.67
N LYS A 18 16.09 16.27 0.54
CA LYS A 18 17.27 17.11 0.79
C LYS A 18 17.63 17.14 2.28
N GLU A 19 16.65 17.42 3.13
CA GLU A 19 16.81 17.56 4.59
C GLU A 19 17.39 16.29 5.23
N HIS A 20 17.00 15.12 4.71
CA HIS A 20 17.39 13.83 5.25
C HIS A 20 18.45 13.11 4.40
N GLU A 21 19.09 13.82 3.45
CA GLU A 21 20.15 13.30 2.58
C GLU A 21 19.82 11.96 1.90
N ILE A 22 18.58 11.79 1.44
CA ILE A 22 18.07 10.52 0.93
C ILE A 22 18.50 10.32 -0.52
N THR A 23 19.12 9.16 -0.80
CA THR A 23 19.26 8.66 -2.18
C THR A 23 18.02 7.87 -2.57
N LEU A 24 17.10 8.49 -3.32
CA LEU A 24 15.92 7.80 -3.86
C LEU A 24 16.26 7.03 -5.15
N LYS A 25 15.96 5.73 -5.17
CA LYS A 25 16.03 4.87 -6.36
C LYS A 25 14.66 4.34 -6.74
N ILE A 26 14.28 4.53 -7.99
CA ILE A 26 13.04 3.98 -8.54
C ILE A 26 13.39 2.67 -9.24
N VAL A 27 12.82 1.57 -8.77
CA VAL A 27 13.20 0.21 -9.17
C VAL A 27 12.04 -0.52 -9.84
N ASN A 28 12.35 -1.60 -10.57
CA ASN A 28 11.31 -2.48 -11.12
C ASN A 28 10.49 -3.13 -9.99
N GLN A 29 9.26 -3.50 -10.32
CA GLN A 29 8.32 -4.11 -9.39
C GLN A 29 8.92 -5.33 -8.68
N ARG A 30 8.87 -5.30 -7.35
CA ARG A 30 9.08 -6.46 -6.48
C ARG A 30 7.72 -6.95 -5.97
N GLN A 31 7.56 -8.26 -5.81
CA GLN A 31 6.29 -8.84 -5.33
C GLN A 31 6.13 -8.75 -3.80
N THR A 32 7.24 -8.68 -3.06
CA THR A 32 7.25 -8.79 -1.59
C THR A 32 7.17 -7.46 -0.86
N LYS A 33 7.50 -6.35 -1.52
CA LYS A 33 7.49 -5.00 -0.93
C LYS A 33 7.32 -3.92 -1.99
N HIS A 34 6.69 -2.81 -1.61
CA HIS A 34 6.50 -1.62 -2.45
C HIS A 34 7.65 -0.64 -2.37
N GLY A 35 8.25 -0.53 -1.18
CA GLY A 35 9.41 0.29 -0.88
C GLY A 35 10.34 -0.39 0.11
N ASP A 36 11.51 0.20 0.31
CA ASP A 36 12.50 -0.27 1.28
C ASP A 36 13.47 0.87 1.61
N PHE A 37 13.71 1.13 2.89
CA PHE A 37 14.82 1.95 3.36
C PHE A 37 16.02 1.08 3.77
N ARG A 38 17.24 1.55 3.51
CA ARG A 38 18.47 0.93 4.01
C ARG A 38 19.59 1.96 4.20
N THR A 39 20.47 1.69 5.15
CA THR A 39 21.75 2.40 5.30
C THR A 39 22.81 1.66 4.48
N LEU A 40 23.54 2.39 3.63
CA LEU A 40 24.64 1.84 2.83
C LEU A 40 25.91 1.72 3.67
N SER A 41 26.89 0.94 3.21
CA SER A 41 28.17 0.74 3.89
C SER A 41 28.98 2.04 4.09
N ASN A 42 28.74 3.05 3.26
CA ASN A 42 29.34 4.39 3.36
C ASN A 42 28.52 5.35 4.25
N GLY A 43 27.56 4.83 5.02
CA GLY A 43 26.68 5.63 5.88
C GLY A 43 25.54 6.36 5.16
N LYS A 44 25.53 6.40 3.81
CA LYS A 44 24.48 7.10 3.06
C LYS A 44 23.15 6.37 3.14
N MET A 45 22.07 7.15 3.21
CA MET A 45 20.71 6.63 3.21
C MET A 45 20.24 6.31 1.79
N GLN A 46 19.56 5.19 1.62
CA GLN A 46 18.89 4.86 0.37
C GLN A 46 17.46 4.41 0.61
N ILE A 47 16.55 4.97 -0.19
CA ILE A 47 15.16 4.50 -0.29
C ILE A 47 14.94 3.96 -1.70
N THR A 48 14.33 2.79 -1.80
CA THR A 48 13.86 2.24 -3.07
C THR A 48 12.33 2.24 -3.11
N VAL A 49 11.73 2.56 -4.26
CA VAL A 49 10.27 2.47 -4.47
C VAL A 49 10.00 1.83 -5.83
N ASN A 50 9.02 0.93 -5.90
CA ASN A 50 8.64 0.25 -7.14
C ASN A 50 8.01 1.23 -8.15
N ASN A 51 8.37 1.09 -9.43
CA ASN A 51 7.96 1.98 -10.51
C ASN A 51 6.52 1.77 -11.03
N ASN A 52 5.83 0.73 -10.57
CA ASN A 52 4.50 0.34 -11.05
C ASN A 52 3.35 0.86 -10.16
N LEU A 53 3.67 1.60 -9.09
CA LEU A 53 2.69 2.24 -8.22
C LEU A 53 2.08 3.46 -8.92
N ASN A 54 0.79 3.70 -8.71
CA ASN A 54 0.22 4.99 -9.12
C ASN A 54 0.75 6.13 -8.23
N PRO A 55 0.60 7.41 -8.65
CA PRO A 55 1.22 8.53 -7.95
C PRO A 55 0.91 8.63 -6.45
N HIS A 56 -0.32 8.31 -6.03
CA HIS A 56 -0.74 8.39 -4.63
C HIS A 56 -0.18 7.25 -3.79
N GLN A 57 -0.14 6.04 -4.36
CA GLN A 57 0.51 4.88 -3.72
C GLN A 57 2.00 5.13 -3.56
N PHE A 58 2.66 5.62 -4.61
CA PHE A 58 4.09 5.92 -4.59
C PHE A 58 4.40 6.97 -3.53
N LEU A 59 3.64 8.07 -3.46
CA LEU A 59 3.83 9.10 -2.44
C LEU A 59 3.71 8.52 -1.02
N LEU A 60 2.63 7.78 -0.75
CA LEU A 60 2.42 7.16 0.57
C LEU A 60 3.56 6.20 0.94
N THR A 61 4.00 5.36 -0.01
CA THR A 61 5.13 4.44 0.19
C THR A 61 6.43 5.19 0.42
N LEU A 62 6.71 6.26 -0.33
CA LEU A 62 7.92 7.05 -0.14
C LEU A 62 7.96 7.66 1.27
N ILE A 63 6.89 8.32 1.71
CA ILE A 63 6.84 8.91 3.05
C ILE A 63 6.91 7.84 4.15
N HIS A 64 6.36 6.64 3.92
CA HIS A 64 6.51 5.50 4.83
C HIS A 64 7.99 5.13 5.06
N GLU A 65 8.76 5.01 3.99
CA GLU A 65 10.19 4.68 4.07
C GLU A 65 11.00 5.85 4.66
N ILE A 66 10.64 7.10 4.35
CA ILE A 66 11.26 8.29 4.98
C ILE A 66 11.01 8.27 6.49
N ALA A 67 9.80 7.92 6.93
CA ALA A 67 9.49 7.83 8.35
C ALA A 67 10.32 6.76 9.07
N HIS A 68 10.59 5.61 8.44
CA HIS A 68 11.53 4.63 9.01
C HIS A 68 12.92 5.23 9.20
N HIS A 69 13.42 5.92 8.17
CA HIS A 69 14.72 6.58 8.25
C HIS A 69 14.78 7.62 9.37
N VAL A 70 13.84 8.56 9.40
CA VAL A 70 13.81 9.64 10.42
C VAL A 70 13.68 9.06 11.82
N THR A 71 12.90 7.98 11.98
CA THR A 71 12.79 7.26 13.25
C THR A 71 14.13 6.62 13.64
N HIS A 72 14.82 6.00 12.70
CA HIS A 72 16.12 5.37 12.96
C HIS A 72 17.19 6.39 13.36
N VAL A 73 17.26 7.55 12.68
CA VAL A 73 18.20 8.62 13.05
C VAL A 73 17.90 9.17 14.43
N LYS A 74 16.62 9.36 14.77
CA LYS A 74 16.22 10.00 16.02
C LYS A 74 16.29 9.08 17.23
N PHE A 75 15.98 7.79 17.06
CA PHE A 75 15.78 6.86 18.17
C PHE A 75 16.65 5.59 18.10
N GLY A 76 17.43 5.40 17.04
CA GLY A 76 18.23 4.19 16.83
C GLY A 76 17.37 2.98 16.48
N LYS A 77 17.65 1.83 17.12
CA LYS A 77 16.90 0.58 16.91
C LYS A 77 15.64 0.59 17.78
N VAL A 78 14.49 0.72 17.14
CA VAL A 78 13.16 0.66 17.78
C VAL A 78 12.28 -0.40 17.13
N GLN A 79 11.12 -0.68 17.74
CA GLN A 79 10.14 -1.59 17.15
C GLN A 79 9.64 -1.03 15.81
N ALA A 80 9.73 -1.84 14.76
CA ALA A 80 9.19 -1.50 13.45
C ALA A 80 7.69 -1.19 13.56
N HIS A 81 7.29 -0.03 13.02
CA HIS A 81 5.92 0.46 13.09
C HIS A 81 5.37 0.60 14.54
N GLY A 82 6.26 0.79 15.51
CA GLY A 82 5.96 1.10 16.91
C GLY A 82 5.50 2.55 17.11
N LYS A 83 5.38 2.98 18.37
CA LYS A 83 4.85 4.31 18.72
C LYS A 83 5.67 5.44 18.10
N GLU A 84 6.99 5.31 18.11
CA GLU A 84 7.96 6.27 17.57
C GLU A 84 7.74 6.45 16.07
N TRP A 85 7.74 5.33 15.33
CA TRP A 85 7.52 5.36 13.89
C TRP A 85 6.14 5.90 13.53
N LYS A 86 5.07 5.47 14.23
CA LYS A 86 3.71 5.96 13.95
C LYS A 86 3.61 7.46 14.15
N THR A 87 4.21 7.97 15.21
CA THR A 87 4.25 9.41 15.51
C THR A 87 4.99 10.15 14.40
N ILE A 88 6.19 9.73 14.03
CA ILE A 88 6.96 10.37 12.96
C ILE A 88 6.22 10.31 11.62
N PHE A 89 5.68 9.14 11.25
CA PHE A 89 4.94 8.96 10.01
C PHE A 89 3.70 9.85 9.94
N GLN A 90 2.95 9.99 11.04
CA GLN A 90 1.82 10.91 11.14
C GLN A 90 2.24 12.37 10.88
N HIS A 91 3.30 12.84 11.55
CA HIS A 91 3.79 14.20 11.39
C HIS A 91 4.27 14.47 9.96
N LEU A 92 5.04 13.54 9.37
CA LEU A 92 5.54 13.68 8.01
C LEU A 92 4.42 13.64 6.96
N MET A 93 3.34 12.90 7.21
CA MET A 93 2.20 12.81 6.29
C MET A 93 1.26 14.02 6.35
N LEU A 94 1.25 14.79 7.45
CA LEU A 94 0.27 15.85 7.68
C LEU A 94 0.25 16.91 6.56
N PRO A 95 1.39 17.41 6.03
CA PRO A 95 1.39 18.37 4.92
C PRO A 95 0.82 17.81 3.60
N PHE A 96 0.79 16.48 3.46
CA PHE A 96 0.27 15.80 2.26
C PHE A 96 -1.23 15.52 2.35
N LEU A 97 -1.85 15.64 3.52
CA LEU A 97 -3.28 15.37 3.72
C LEU A 97 -4.14 16.55 3.26
N ARG A 98 -4.08 16.86 1.96
CA ARG A 98 -4.76 18.00 1.33
C ARG A 98 -5.48 17.58 0.04
N PRO A 99 -6.62 18.21 -0.31
CA PRO A 99 -7.42 17.83 -1.47
C PRO A 99 -6.74 18.15 -2.82
N ASP A 100 -5.73 19.01 -2.84
CA ASP A 100 -4.90 19.32 -4.01
C ASP A 100 -3.77 18.28 -4.23
N ILE A 101 -3.55 17.36 -3.29
CA ILE A 101 -2.57 16.25 -3.38
C ILE A 101 -3.26 14.89 -3.48
N TYR A 102 -4.21 14.60 -2.59
CA TYR A 102 -4.98 13.36 -2.63
C TYR A 102 -6.43 13.66 -3.03
N PRO A 103 -6.98 12.96 -4.04
CA PRO A 103 -8.38 13.05 -4.43
C PRO A 103 -9.32 12.82 -3.25
N ILE A 104 -10.50 13.45 -3.30
CA ILE A 104 -11.53 13.32 -2.26
C ILE A 104 -12.01 11.88 -2.06
N SER A 105 -11.87 11.02 -3.06
CA SER A 105 -12.15 9.58 -2.96
C SER A 105 -11.12 8.79 -2.16
N ILE A 106 -9.93 9.35 -1.92
CA ILE A 106 -8.85 8.73 -1.14
C ILE A 106 -8.70 9.40 0.23
N LEU A 107 -8.85 10.73 0.27
CA LEU A 107 -8.47 11.57 1.40
C LEU A 107 -9.12 11.14 2.75
N PRO A 108 -10.42 10.82 2.84
CA PRO A 108 -11.04 10.39 4.11
C PRO A 108 -10.47 9.05 4.61
N HIS A 109 -10.20 8.11 3.69
CA HIS A 109 -9.63 6.82 4.03
C HIS A 109 -8.18 6.95 4.50
N LEU A 110 -7.42 7.84 3.85
CA LEU A 110 -6.05 8.15 4.26
C LEU A 110 -6.01 8.80 5.64
N ALA A 111 -6.86 9.82 5.87
CA ALA A 111 -6.97 10.48 7.16
C ALA A 111 -7.30 9.49 8.29
N ASN A 112 -8.22 8.56 8.04
CA ASN A 112 -8.57 7.52 9.00
C ASN A 112 -7.41 6.54 9.26
N TYR A 113 -6.74 6.08 8.19
CA TYR A 113 -5.58 5.19 8.31
C TYR A 113 -4.44 5.82 9.13
N LEU A 114 -4.18 7.12 8.95
CA LEU A 114 -3.15 7.84 9.68
C LEU A 114 -3.41 7.95 11.18
N LYS A 115 -4.65 7.76 11.68
CA LYS A 115 -4.91 7.70 13.12
C LYS A 115 -4.19 6.54 13.81
N ASN A 116 -4.04 5.41 13.12
CA ASN A 116 -3.30 4.24 13.61
C ASN A 116 -2.68 3.47 12.43
N PRO A 117 -1.58 3.98 11.84
CA PRO A 117 -1.03 3.45 10.61
C PRO A 117 -0.41 2.07 10.87
N LYS A 118 -0.57 1.18 9.89
CA LYS A 118 -0.09 -0.20 9.94
C LYS A 118 1.19 -0.37 9.12
N ALA A 119 1.84 -1.51 9.25
CA ALA A 119 3.03 -1.86 8.47
C ALA A 119 2.86 -1.76 6.95
N SER A 120 1.65 -1.93 6.43
CA SER A 120 1.32 -1.70 5.02
C SER A 120 -0.10 -1.17 4.87
N ALA A 121 -0.26 -0.21 3.96
CA ALA A 121 -1.56 0.32 3.56
C ALA A 121 -2.46 -0.76 2.90
N ASP A 122 -1.87 -1.80 2.31
CA ASP A 122 -2.62 -2.93 1.70
C ASP A 122 -3.43 -3.73 2.73
N THR A 123 -3.08 -3.63 4.02
CA THR A 123 -3.82 -4.29 5.10
C THR A 123 -5.04 -3.50 5.56
N ASP A 124 -5.17 -2.24 5.13
CA ASP A 124 -6.39 -1.45 5.29
C ASP A 124 -7.25 -1.61 4.04
N VAL A 125 -8.35 -2.33 4.16
CA VAL A 125 -9.19 -2.68 3.01
C VAL A 125 -9.92 -1.49 2.40
N ASN A 126 -10.11 -0.39 3.14
CA ASN A 126 -10.77 0.80 2.58
C ASN A 126 -9.74 1.66 1.87
N LEU A 127 -8.61 1.96 2.53
CA LEU A 127 -7.55 2.75 1.91
C LEU A 127 -6.93 2.04 0.69
N SER A 128 -6.66 0.73 0.78
CA SER A 128 -6.08 -0.01 -0.34
C SER A 128 -6.98 -0.06 -1.57
N LEU A 129 -8.30 -0.12 -1.38
CA LEU A 129 -9.26 -0.05 -2.49
C LEU A 129 -9.33 1.36 -3.07
N ALA A 130 -9.38 2.39 -2.21
CA ALA A 130 -9.42 3.79 -2.62
C ALA A 130 -8.16 4.19 -3.39
N LEU A 131 -6.98 3.73 -2.96
CA LEU A 131 -5.71 3.92 -3.65
C LEU A 131 -5.67 3.25 -5.03
N ARG A 132 -6.52 2.24 -5.29
CA ARG A 132 -6.74 1.64 -6.61
C ARG A 132 -7.92 2.28 -7.35
N TYR A 133 -8.48 3.37 -6.83
CA TYR A 133 -9.67 4.04 -7.34
C TYR A 133 -10.90 3.14 -7.46
N GLY A 134 -10.94 2.04 -6.70
CA GLY A 134 -12.00 1.03 -6.83
C GLY A 134 -12.00 0.29 -8.17
N ILE A 135 -10.91 0.36 -8.94
CA ILE A 135 -10.78 -0.25 -10.27
C ILE A 135 -9.89 -1.48 -10.16
N ALA A 136 -10.38 -2.60 -10.69
CA ALA A 136 -9.60 -3.83 -10.82
C ALA A 136 -8.81 -3.82 -12.14
N SER A 137 -7.72 -4.57 -12.18
CA SER A 137 -6.97 -4.80 -13.42
C SER A 137 -7.86 -5.38 -14.54
N LYS A 138 -7.51 -5.10 -15.80
CA LYS A 138 -8.24 -5.59 -16.98
C LYS A 138 -8.48 -7.11 -16.90
N GLY A 139 -9.73 -7.53 -17.15
CA GLY A 139 -10.14 -8.94 -17.13
C GLY A 139 -10.30 -9.54 -15.72
N LYS A 140 -10.17 -8.73 -14.67
CA LYS A 140 -10.37 -9.15 -13.28
C LYS A 140 -11.49 -8.37 -12.61
N THR A 141 -11.96 -8.88 -11.48
CA THR A 141 -12.82 -8.18 -10.53
C THR A 141 -12.30 -8.39 -9.11
N PHE A 142 -12.83 -7.66 -8.14
CA PHE A 142 -12.55 -7.94 -6.73
C PHE A 142 -13.45 -9.05 -6.22
N VAL A 143 -12.93 -9.95 -5.39
CA VAL A 143 -13.70 -11.07 -4.82
C VAL A 143 -14.95 -10.59 -4.05
N PHE A 144 -14.90 -9.40 -3.44
CA PHE A 144 -16.06 -8.82 -2.76
C PHE A 144 -17.24 -8.54 -3.70
N ARG A 145 -17.01 -8.33 -5.00
CA ARG A 145 -18.04 -8.05 -6.02
C ARG A 145 -18.75 -9.29 -6.55
N LEU A 146 -18.17 -10.48 -6.36
CA LEU A 146 -18.81 -11.72 -6.79
C LEU A 146 -20.01 -12.07 -5.88
N SER A 147 -20.97 -12.83 -6.38
CA SER A 147 -22.01 -13.42 -5.52
C SER A 147 -21.44 -14.60 -4.72
N GLU A 148 -22.06 -14.93 -3.59
CA GLU A 148 -21.76 -16.18 -2.90
C GLU A 148 -22.09 -17.37 -3.82
N GLY A 149 -21.28 -18.42 -3.76
CA GLY A 149 -21.37 -19.58 -4.64
C GLY A 149 -20.67 -19.41 -6.00
N SER A 150 -20.33 -18.19 -6.43
CA SER A 150 -19.67 -17.93 -7.71
C SER A 150 -18.28 -18.58 -7.80
N LEU A 151 -17.95 -19.10 -8.97
CA LEU A 151 -16.64 -19.65 -9.28
C LEU A 151 -15.69 -18.58 -9.84
N PHE A 152 -14.42 -18.65 -9.46
CA PHE A 152 -13.39 -17.77 -9.98
C PHE A 152 -12.02 -18.45 -10.02
N ASN A 153 -11.14 -17.95 -10.86
CA ASN A 153 -9.74 -18.37 -10.91
C ASN A 153 -8.84 -17.38 -10.15
N PHE A 154 -7.93 -17.92 -9.35
CA PHE A 154 -6.84 -17.18 -8.72
C PHE A 154 -5.56 -18.01 -8.78
N LYS A 155 -4.48 -17.46 -9.37
CA LYS A 155 -3.20 -18.15 -9.56
C LYS A 155 -3.34 -19.57 -10.15
N ASN A 156 -4.14 -19.70 -11.22
CA ASN A 156 -4.42 -20.96 -11.94
C ASN A 156 -5.17 -22.03 -11.14
N VAL A 157 -5.75 -21.67 -9.98
CA VAL A 157 -6.60 -22.56 -9.19
C VAL A 157 -8.03 -22.01 -9.20
N THR A 158 -9.02 -22.90 -9.36
CA THR A 158 -10.43 -22.54 -9.26
C THR A 158 -10.88 -22.56 -7.80
N TYR A 159 -11.56 -21.50 -7.40
CA TYR A 159 -12.18 -21.38 -6.09
C TYR A 159 -13.67 -21.08 -6.23
N GLN A 160 -14.43 -21.51 -5.23
CA GLN A 160 -15.82 -21.10 -5.03
C GLN A 160 -15.89 -20.09 -3.88
N LYS A 161 -16.52 -18.93 -4.11
CA LYS A 161 -16.72 -17.92 -3.07
C LYS A 161 -17.76 -18.41 -2.06
N GLY A 162 -17.43 -18.33 -0.77
CA GLY A 162 -18.33 -18.57 0.34
C GLY A 162 -18.55 -17.30 1.17
N SER A 163 -18.83 -17.52 2.46
CA SER A 163 -19.24 -16.47 3.39
C SER A 163 -18.22 -15.35 3.59
N LYS A 164 -18.73 -14.15 3.88
CA LYS A 164 -17.90 -13.01 4.30
C LYS A 164 -17.61 -13.11 5.80
N ARG A 165 -16.33 -12.91 6.17
CA ARG A 165 -15.90 -12.64 7.55
C ARG A 165 -15.76 -11.13 7.76
N ARG A 166 -14.78 -10.66 8.54
CA ARG A 166 -14.59 -9.22 8.78
C ARG A 166 -14.11 -8.47 7.52
N THR A 167 -12.94 -8.84 7.02
CA THR A 167 -12.27 -8.21 5.85
C THR A 167 -11.87 -9.23 4.80
N ARG A 168 -12.30 -10.47 4.98
CA ARG A 168 -11.93 -11.61 4.14
C ARG A 168 -13.16 -12.44 3.78
N TYR A 169 -13.06 -13.18 2.69
CA TYR A 169 -14.02 -14.18 2.26
C TYR A 169 -13.43 -15.57 2.42
N GLU A 170 -14.25 -16.51 2.87
CA GLU A 170 -13.94 -17.92 2.79
C GLU A 170 -14.14 -18.38 1.35
N CYS A 171 -13.15 -19.03 0.77
CA CYS A 171 -13.23 -19.55 -0.59
C CYS A 171 -12.72 -20.98 -0.61
N VAL A 172 -13.54 -21.90 -1.11
CA VAL A 172 -13.21 -23.32 -1.21
C VAL A 172 -12.37 -23.54 -2.46
N ASN A 173 -11.19 -24.13 -2.31
CA ASN A 173 -10.38 -24.57 -3.44
C ASN A 173 -10.95 -25.87 -4.00
N LEU A 174 -11.37 -25.87 -5.27
CA LEU A 174 -12.03 -27.02 -5.88
C LEU A 174 -11.10 -28.20 -6.18
N ASN A 175 -9.77 -28.01 -6.10
CA ASN A 175 -8.83 -29.10 -6.34
C ASN A 175 -8.62 -29.96 -5.09
N ASN A 176 -8.78 -29.39 -3.88
CA ASN A 176 -8.46 -30.08 -2.63
C ASN A 176 -9.51 -29.92 -1.52
N ASN A 177 -10.63 -29.25 -1.82
CA ASN A 177 -11.75 -28.98 -0.92
C ASN A 177 -11.39 -28.21 0.37
N LYS A 178 -10.20 -27.59 0.45
CA LYS A 178 -9.80 -26.78 1.60
C LYS A 178 -10.33 -25.36 1.48
N VAL A 179 -10.67 -24.75 2.62
CA VAL A 179 -11.08 -23.35 2.72
C VAL A 179 -9.87 -22.45 2.86
N TYR A 180 -9.83 -21.38 2.07
CA TYR A 180 -8.81 -20.34 2.10
C TYR A 180 -9.45 -18.96 2.35
N LEU A 181 -8.75 -18.09 3.07
CA LEU A 181 -9.22 -16.74 3.35
C LEU A 181 -8.63 -15.74 2.36
N PHE A 182 -9.50 -15.17 1.53
CA PHE A 182 -9.14 -14.13 0.55
C PHE A 182 -9.40 -12.75 1.14
N ASN A 183 -8.43 -11.83 1.07
CA ASN A 183 -8.70 -10.41 1.36
C ASN A 183 -9.83 -9.92 0.43
N GLN A 184 -10.78 -9.13 0.94
CA GLN A 184 -11.92 -8.67 0.15
C GLN A 184 -11.50 -7.95 -1.16
N ASN A 185 -10.37 -7.24 -1.17
CA ASN A 185 -9.82 -6.55 -2.33
C ASN A 185 -8.92 -7.42 -3.21
N THR A 186 -8.93 -8.75 -3.02
CA THR A 186 -8.20 -9.66 -3.89
C THR A 186 -8.82 -9.63 -5.28
N GLU A 187 -8.00 -9.37 -6.29
CA GLU A 187 -8.42 -9.46 -7.68
C GLU A 187 -8.44 -10.93 -8.13
N VAL A 188 -9.53 -11.30 -8.78
CA VAL A 188 -9.82 -12.66 -9.26
C VAL A 188 -10.38 -12.59 -10.68
N VAL A 189 -10.25 -13.67 -11.44
CA VAL A 189 -10.86 -13.80 -12.77
C VAL A 189 -12.20 -14.54 -12.61
N PRO A 190 -13.36 -13.90 -12.79
CA PRO A 190 -14.65 -14.59 -12.74
C PRO A 190 -14.68 -15.73 -13.76
N LYS A 191 -15.18 -16.90 -13.37
CA LYS A 191 -15.67 -17.86 -14.36
C LYS A 191 -17.08 -17.43 -14.72
N LYS A 192 -17.34 -17.28 -16.02
CA LYS A 192 -18.71 -17.24 -16.50
C LYS A 192 -19.22 -18.67 -16.49
N ASP A 193 -20.44 -18.84 -15.98
CA ASP A 193 -21.18 -20.09 -16.15
C ASP A 193 -21.40 -20.37 -17.65
#